data_AF-A0AAQ3RFW5-F1
#
_entry.id   AF-A0AAQ3RFW5-F1
#
_cell.length_a   1.000
_cell.length_b   1.000
_cell.length_c   1.000
_cell.angle_alpha   90.00
_cell.angle_beta   90.00
_cell.angle_gamma   90.00
#
_symmetry.space_group_name_H-M   'P 1'
#
loop_
_entity.id
_entity.type
_entity.pdbx_description
1 polymer ?
#
loop_
_entity_poly.entity_id
_entity_poly.type
_entity_poly.pdbx_seq_one_letter_code
_entity_poly.pdbx_strand_id
1 'polypeptide(L)'
;MEALITTIRRGISFYLSIQGSDGHWPAESAGPLFFLQPLVMALYITRYLDVVLGVEHKKEIVRYLYNHQNEDMVWGFHIEGDSTMFGSVLSYTVLRILGEGVEDGVERAMYRGRKWILEHGGLVAIPSWGKLWVMVNEYVYIYNELINENDMLTPFFDTVLTTPHGVCALANFLIK
;
A
#
# COMPACT_ATOMS: atom_id res chain seq x y z
N MET A 1 -11.41 12.52 46.88
CA MET A 1 -11.33 11.04 46.93
C MET A 1 -12.45 10.39 46.12
N GLU A 2 -13.71 10.81 46.25
CA GLU A 2 -14.84 10.23 45.48
C GLU A 2 -14.71 10.33 43.96
N ALA A 3 -14.26 11.48 43.43
CA ALA A 3 -14.04 11.66 41.99
C ALA A 3 -13.03 10.65 41.44
N LEU A 4 -11.93 10.41 42.15
CA LEU A 4 -10.90 9.43 41.78
C LEU A 4 -11.48 8.00 41.71
N ILE A 5 -12.19 7.59 42.77
CA ILE A 5 -12.82 6.27 42.84
C ILE A 5 -13.83 6.08 41.70
N THR A 6 -14.62 7.11 41.42
CA THR A 6 -15.61 7.09 40.33
C THR A 6 -14.94 6.94 38.98
N THR A 7 -13.86 7.68 38.72
CA THR A 7 -13.08 7.58 37.47
C THR A 7 -12.47 6.20 37.31
N ILE A 8 -11.86 5.63 38.34
CA ILE A 8 -11.28 4.27 38.29
C ILE A 8 -12.36 3.22 38.01
N ARG A 9 -13.49 3.29 38.71
CA ARG A 9 -14.61 2.36 38.47
C ARG A 9 -15.11 2.43 37.03
N ARG A 10 -15.26 3.63 36.47
CA ARG A 10 -15.65 3.82 35.07
C ARG A 10 -14.62 3.23 34.10
N GLY A 11 -13.32 3.43 34.36
CA GLY A 11 -12.25 2.86 33.55
C GLY A 11 -12.27 1.33 33.55
N ILE A 12 -12.39 0.72 34.74
CA ILE A 12 -12.49 -0.73 34.89
C ILE A 12 -13.75 -1.26 34.18
N SER A 13 -14.92 -0.66 34.42
CA SER A 13 -16.16 -1.06 33.76
C SER A 13 -16.07 -0.97 32.23
N PHE A 14 -15.41 0.06 31.70
CA PHE A 14 -15.18 0.19 30.25
C PHE A 14 -14.29 -0.94 29.73
N TYR A 15 -13.12 -1.19 30.33
CA TYR A 15 -12.23 -2.26 29.88
C TYR A 15 -12.88 -3.64 29.98
N LEU A 16 -13.64 -3.92 31.04
CA LEU A 16 -14.40 -5.17 31.14
C LEU A 16 -15.45 -5.30 30.04
N SER A 17 -16.07 -4.19 29.60
CA SER A 17 -17.09 -4.23 28.53
C SER A 17 -16.54 -4.53 27.14
N ILE A 18 -15.23 -4.37 26.91
CA ILE A 18 -14.57 -4.64 25.63
C ILE A 18 -13.73 -5.93 25.65
N GLN A 19 -13.77 -6.69 26.75
CA GLN A 19 -13.08 -7.97 26.84
C GLN A 19 -13.74 -8.98 25.89
N GLY A 20 -12.92 -9.68 25.09
CA GLY A 20 -13.36 -10.78 24.23
C GLY A 20 -13.94 -11.94 25.02
N SER A 21 -14.76 -12.76 24.36
CA SER A 21 -15.45 -13.90 24.99
C SER A 21 -14.53 -14.98 25.58
N ASP A 22 -13.29 -15.03 25.12
CA ASP A 22 -12.19 -15.90 25.56
C ASP A 22 -11.25 -15.21 26.58
N GLY A 23 -11.56 -13.98 26.97
CA GLY A 23 -10.84 -13.23 27.99
C GLY A 23 -9.73 -12.30 27.48
N HIS A 24 -9.45 -12.23 26.17
CA HIS A 24 -8.44 -11.29 25.63
C HIS A 24 -9.00 -9.86 25.51
N TRP A 25 -8.13 -8.87 25.29
CA TRP A 25 -8.52 -7.52 24.91
C TRP A 25 -8.14 -7.27 23.45
N PRO A 26 -9.11 -7.23 22.53
CA PRO A 26 -8.83 -6.90 21.15
C PRO A 26 -8.30 -5.46 21.09
N ALA A 27 -7.21 -5.28 20.36
CA ALA A 27 -6.59 -3.98 20.15
C ALA A 27 -6.23 -3.84 18.68
N GLU A 28 -6.39 -2.62 18.17
CA GLU A 28 -5.89 -2.28 16.85
C GLU A 28 -4.36 -2.23 16.89
N SER A 29 -3.72 -2.99 16.00
CA SER A 29 -2.27 -2.91 15.75
C SER A 29 -2.05 -2.33 14.35
N ALA A 30 -2.36 -1.04 14.22
CA ALA A 30 -2.20 -0.26 13.01
C ALA A 30 -1.07 0.77 13.16
N GLY A 31 -0.88 1.59 12.12
CA GLY A 31 0.10 2.66 12.11
C GLY A 31 1.11 2.53 10.97
N PRO A 32 1.81 1.40 10.84
CA PRO A 32 2.72 1.15 9.73
C PRO A 32 2.02 1.13 8.37
N LEU A 33 2.46 1.99 7.45
CA LEU A 33 2.02 2.00 6.05
C LEU A 33 2.90 1.07 5.20
N PHE A 34 3.16 -0.14 5.71
CA PHE A 34 3.90 -1.20 5.01
C PHE A 34 3.55 -2.62 5.47
N PHE A 35 2.40 -2.81 6.12
CA PHE A 35 1.85 -4.15 6.36
C PHE A 35 0.72 -4.46 5.38
N LEU A 36 -0.27 -3.57 5.32
CA LEU A 36 -1.42 -3.71 4.44
C LEU A 36 -1.02 -3.68 2.97
N GLN A 37 -0.09 -2.79 2.60
CA GLN A 37 0.29 -2.62 1.20
C GLN A 37 0.98 -3.86 0.63
N PRO A 38 2.02 -4.41 1.28
CA PRO A 38 2.57 -5.72 0.91
C PRO A 38 1.55 -6.86 0.86
N LEU A 39 0.59 -6.91 1.79
CA LEU A 39 -0.45 -7.95 1.78
C LEU A 39 -1.29 -7.87 0.50
N VAL A 40 -1.79 -6.69 0.15
CA VAL A 40 -2.60 -6.51 -1.07
C VAL A 40 -1.77 -6.84 -2.32
N MET A 41 -0.52 -6.37 -2.38
CA MET A 41 0.39 -6.68 -3.48
C MET A 41 0.65 -8.20 -3.60
N ALA A 42 0.91 -8.89 -2.49
CA ALA A 42 1.13 -10.34 -2.49
C ALA A 42 -0.12 -11.12 -2.92
N LEU A 43 -1.31 -10.72 -2.46
CA LEU A 43 -2.58 -11.34 -2.87
C LEU A 43 -2.88 -11.11 -4.35
N TYR A 44 -2.54 -9.92 -4.87
CA TYR A 44 -2.65 -9.62 -6.30
C TYR A 44 -1.71 -10.50 -7.13
N ILE A 45 -0.43 -10.56 -6.75
CA ILE A 45 0.58 -11.41 -7.39
C ILE A 45 0.16 -12.88 -7.40
N THR A 46 -0.33 -13.39 -6.27
CA THR A 46 -0.69 -14.80 -6.12
C THR A 46 -2.06 -15.14 -6.70
N ARG A 47 -2.82 -14.16 -7.22
CA ARG A 47 -4.19 -14.32 -7.74
C ARG A 47 -5.23 -14.74 -6.69
N TYR A 48 -4.98 -14.42 -5.43
CA TYR A 48 -5.91 -14.66 -4.30
C TYR A 48 -6.62 -13.39 -3.82
N LEU A 49 -6.42 -12.25 -4.49
CA LEU A 49 -6.99 -10.97 -4.08
C LEU A 49 -8.52 -11.05 -3.88
N ASP A 50 -9.26 -11.55 -4.87
CA ASP A 50 -10.73 -11.69 -4.81
C ASP A 50 -11.20 -12.84 -3.93
N VAL A 51 -10.31 -13.80 -3.64
CA VAL A 51 -10.62 -14.95 -2.77
C VAL A 51 -10.56 -14.53 -1.30
N VAL A 52 -9.58 -13.71 -0.94
CA VAL A 52 -9.30 -13.31 0.44
C VAL A 52 -9.99 -11.97 0.79
N LEU A 53 -9.97 -11.01 -0.13
CA LEU A 53 -10.54 -9.69 0.09
C LEU A 53 -11.87 -9.53 -0.64
N GLY A 54 -12.96 -9.59 0.14
CA GLY A 54 -14.29 -9.21 -0.34
C GLY A 54 -14.40 -7.73 -0.69
N VAL A 55 -15.51 -7.36 -1.33
CA VAL A 55 -15.77 -5.99 -1.82
C VAL A 55 -15.65 -4.95 -0.70
N GLU A 56 -16.17 -5.24 0.50
CA GLU A 56 -16.11 -4.31 1.63
C GLU A 56 -14.69 -4.16 2.18
N HIS A 57 -13.88 -5.23 2.22
CA HIS A 57 -12.47 -5.11 2.59
C HIS A 57 -11.73 -4.16 1.64
N LYS A 58 -11.94 -4.29 0.32
CA LYS A 58 -11.28 -3.43 -0.67
C LYS A 58 -11.69 -1.97 -0.55
N LYS A 59 -12.99 -1.70 -0.40
CA LYS A 59 -13.51 -0.34 -0.15
C LYS A 59 -12.88 0.28 1.09
N GLU A 60 -12.77 -0.50 2.16
CA GLU A 60 -12.21 -0.02 3.42
C GLU A 60 -10.70 0.19 3.37
N ILE A 61 -9.97 -0.61 2.59
CA ILE A 61 -8.54 -0.38 2.32
C ILE A 61 -8.34 0.92 1.55
N VAL A 62 -9.14 1.17 0.51
CA VAL A 62 -9.11 2.42 -0.25
C VAL A 62 -9.40 3.61 0.68
N ARG A 63 -10.46 3.53 1.48
CA ARG A 63 -10.81 4.57 2.47
C ARG A 63 -9.68 4.80 3.47
N TYR A 64 -9.09 3.72 3.99
CA TYR A 64 -7.98 3.80 4.95
C TYR A 64 -6.77 4.53 4.35
N LEU A 65 -6.38 4.22 3.11
CA LEU A 65 -5.26 4.89 2.47
C LEU A 65 -5.54 6.36 2.24
N TYR A 66 -6.72 6.74 1.74
CA TYR A 66 -7.05 8.16 1.56
C TYR A 66 -7.14 8.94 2.89
N ASN A 67 -7.65 8.32 3.95
CA ASN A 67 -7.72 8.97 5.28
C ASN A 67 -6.33 9.26 5.88
N HIS A 68 -5.29 8.55 5.44
CA HIS A 68 -3.91 8.72 5.90
C HIS A 68 -3.01 9.30 4.81
N GLN A 69 -3.60 9.94 3.80
CA GLN A 69 -2.88 10.73 2.82
C GLN A 69 -2.57 12.10 3.43
N ASN A 70 -1.31 12.54 3.32
CA ASN A 70 -0.86 13.83 3.85
C ASN A 70 -1.32 14.99 2.94
N GLU A 71 -1.17 16.23 3.41
CA GLU A 71 -1.58 17.44 2.68
C GLU A 71 -0.88 17.61 1.32
N ASP A 72 0.34 17.08 1.19
CA ASP A 72 1.11 17.04 -0.06
C ASP A 72 0.65 15.92 -1.02
N MET A 73 -0.44 15.23 -0.67
CA MET A 73 -1.15 14.24 -1.50
C MET A 73 -0.37 12.95 -1.71
N VAL A 74 0.46 12.60 -0.73
CA VAL A 74 1.26 11.38 -0.72
C VAL A 74 1.28 10.77 0.69
N TRP A 75 2.08 9.72 0.92
CA TRP A 75 2.01 8.90 2.14
C TRP A 75 3.35 8.74 2.84
N GLY A 76 3.31 8.71 4.16
CA GLY A 76 4.46 8.45 5.02
C GLY A 76 4.80 6.98 5.22
N PHE A 77 5.85 6.72 5.99
CA PHE A 77 6.23 5.36 6.42
C PHE A 77 5.22 4.76 7.40
N HIS A 78 4.52 5.61 8.13
CA HIS A 78 3.40 5.30 9.02
C HIS A 78 2.37 6.43 8.95
N ILE A 79 1.18 6.21 9.51
CA ILE A 79 0.01 7.11 9.38
C ILE A 79 0.20 8.52 9.98
N GLU A 80 1.15 8.69 10.89
CA GLU A 80 1.50 9.99 11.50
C GLU A 80 2.80 10.58 10.94
N GLY A 81 3.42 9.92 9.96
CA GLY A 81 4.74 10.28 9.45
C GLY A 81 4.67 11.20 8.24
N ASP A 82 5.70 12.03 8.09
CA ASP A 82 5.91 12.82 6.88
C ASP A 82 5.98 11.91 5.64
N SER A 83 5.62 12.49 4.50
CA SER A 83 5.58 11.78 3.23
C SER A 83 6.93 11.23 2.81
N THR A 84 6.95 9.97 2.38
CA THR A 84 8.17 9.27 1.97
C THR A 84 7.97 8.60 0.62
N MET A 85 9.05 8.46 -0.17
CA MET A 85 8.99 7.71 -1.43
C MET A 85 8.49 6.27 -1.22
N PHE A 86 8.89 5.62 -0.11
CA PHE A 86 8.49 4.25 0.22
C PHE A 86 6.98 4.13 0.45
N GLY A 87 6.44 4.88 1.40
CA GLY A 87 5.01 4.85 1.70
C GLY A 87 4.17 5.26 0.50
N SER A 88 4.60 6.29 -0.22
CA SER A 88 3.89 6.85 -1.36
C SER A 88 3.76 5.86 -2.50
N VAL A 89 4.87 5.24 -2.92
CA VAL A 89 4.84 4.26 -4.02
C VAL A 89 4.00 3.05 -3.66
N LEU A 90 4.10 2.54 -2.43
CA LEU A 90 3.34 1.37 -2.00
C LEU A 90 1.84 1.67 -1.93
N SER A 91 1.45 2.76 -1.26
CA SER A 91 0.04 3.15 -1.13
C SER A 91 -0.58 3.46 -2.49
N TYR A 92 0.12 4.22 -3.34
CA TYR A 92 -0.34 4.50 -4.70
C TYR A 92 -0.49 3.22 -5.52
N THR A 93 0.47 2.29 -5.46
CA THR A 93 0.39 1.00 -6.16
C THR A 93 -0.82 0.18 -5.70
N VAL A 94 -1.11 0.16 -4.40
CA VAL A 94 -2.26 -0.56 -3.85
C VAL A 94 -3.58 0.06 -4.31
N LEU A 95 -3.69 1.39 -4.32
CA LEU A 95 -4.87 2.07 -4.86
C LEU A 95 -5.09 1.70 -6.34
N ARG A 96 -4.03 1.65 -7.15
CA ARG A 96 -4.08 1.17 -8.54
C ARG A 96 -4.56 -0.27 -8.67
N ILE A 97 -4.03 -1.17 -7.84
CA ILE A 97 -4.44 -2.60 -7.80
C ILE A 97 -5.91 -2.74 -7.43
N LEU A 98 -6.42 -1.89 -6.54
CA LEU A 98 -7.81 -1.91 -6.08
C LEU A 98 -8.79 -1.18 -7.02
N GLY A 99 -8.30 -0.60 -8.12
CA GLY A 99 -9.11 -0.06 -9.20
C GLY A 99 -9.15 1.47 -9.29
N GLU A 100 -8.41 2.20 -8.46
CA GLU A 100 -8.36 3.66 -8.54
C GLU A 100 -7.63 4.12 -9.82
N GLY A 101 -8.31 4.94 -10.60
CA GLY A 101 -7.80 5.63 -11.78
C GLY A 101 -6.83 6.75 -11.44
N VAL A 102 -6.13 7.27 -12.45
CA VAL A 102 -5.18 8.39 -12.26
C VAL A 102 -5.90 9.67 -11.84
N GLU A 103 -7.15 9.82 -12.26
CA GLU A 103 -7.96 11.02 -12.00
C GLU A 103 -8.79 10.91 -10.71
N ASP A 104 -8.73 9.78 -10.01
CA ASP A 104 -9.56 9.50 -8.84
C ASP A 104 -8.99 10.14 -7.55
N GLY A 105 -9.85 10.12 -6.52
CA GLY A 105 -9.60 10.71 -5.21
C GLY A 105 -9.91 12.22 -5.14
N VAL A 106 -10.05 12.72 -3.92
CA VAL A 106 -10.38 14.13 -3.66
C VAL A 106 -9.28 15.03 -4.26
N GLU A 107 -9.69 16.07 -4.98
CA GLU A 107 -8.77 17.02 -5.63
C GLU A 107 -7.71 16.33 -6.53
N ARG A 108 -8.10 15.22 -7.19
CA ARG A 108 -7.20 14.43 -8.05
C ARG A 108 -5.98 13.90 -7.28
N ALA A 109 -6.25 13.36 -6.09
CA ALA A 109 -5.24 12.80 -5.18
C ALA A 109 -4.30 11.81 -5.88
N MET A 110 -4.82 10.92 -6.73
CA MET A 110 -4.00 9.94 -7.46
C MET A 110 -3.05 10.62 -8.45
N TYR A 111 -3.55 11.59 -9.22
CA TYR A 111 -2.74 12.37 -10.16
C TYR A 111 -1.62 13.13 -9.45
N ARG A 112 -1.95 13.81 -8.35
CA ARG A 112 -0.98 14.60 -7.57
C ARG A 112 0.04 13.71 -6.88
N GLY A 113 -0.38 12.58 -6.31
CA GLY A 113 0.52 11.61 -5.71
C GLY A 113 1.51 11.04 -6.73
N ARG A 114 1.02 10.66 -7.91
CA ARG A 114 1.86 10.24 -9.04
C ARG A 114 2.85 11.33 -9.46
N LYS A 115 2.38 12.56 -9.62
CA LYS A 115 3.22 13.71 -9.98
C LYS A 115 4.34 13.90 -8.96
N TRP A 116 4.01 13.89 -7.67
CA TRP A 116 4.98 14.00 -6.59
C TRP A 116 6.04 12.89 -6.67
N ILE A 117 5.62 11.63 -6.85
CA ILE A 117 6.54 10.48 -6.99
C ILE A 117 7.53 10.71 -8.14
N LEU A 118 7.05 11.16 -9.30
CA LEU A 118 7.88 11.40 -10.48
C LEU A 118 8.86 12.56 -10.27
N GLU A 119 8.41 13.66 -9.65
CA GLU A 119 9.25 14.84 -9.38
C GLU A 119 10.33 14.57 -8.32
N HIS A 120 10.13 13.60 -7.42
CA HIS A 120 11.05 13.25 -6.34
C HIS A 120 11.97 12.06 -6.67
N GLY A 121 12.24 11.82 -7.95
CA GLY A 121 13.18 10.79 -8.41
C GLY A 121 12.58 9.43 -8.71
N GLY A 122 11.25 9.29 -8.59
CA GLY A 122 10.51 8.08 -8.93
C GLY A 122 10.99 6.84 -8.19
N LEU A 123 10.81 5.68 -8.84
CA LEU A 123 11.17 4.38 -8.28
C LEU A 123 12.66 4.21 -7.98
N VAL A 124 13.54 5.01 -8.59
CA VAL A 124 14.98 4.93 -8.33
C VAL A 124 15.30 5.32 -6.88
N ALA A 125 14.54 6.28 -6.34
CA ALA A 125 14.70 6.82 -4.99
C ALA A 125 14.08 5.94 -3.88
N ILE A 126 13.38 4.84 -4.22
CA ILE A 126 12.74 4.00 -3.21
C ILE A 126 13.79 3.18 -2.42
N PRO A 127 13.63 3.01 -1.09
CA PRO A 127 14.49 2.14 -0.29
C PRO A 127 14.47 0.67 -0.76
N SER A 128 15.48 -0.11 -0.35
CA SER A 128 15.70 -1.49 -0.80
C SER A 128 14.49 -2.41 -0.62
N TRP A 129 13.78 -2.30 0.51
CA TRP A 129 12.54 -3.04 0.74
C TRP A 129 11.43 -2.69 -0.24
N GLY A 130 11.35 -1.43 -0.70
CA GLY A 130 10.38 -1.02 -1.70
C GLY A 130 10.73 -1.55 -3.08
N LYS A 131 12.03 -1.60 -3.42
CA LYS A 131 12.51 -2.20 -4.67
C LYS A 131 12.10 -3.66 -4.80
N LEU A 132 12.18 -4.43 -3.71
CA LEU A 132 11.74 -5.82 -3.66
C LEU A 132 10.27 -5.95 -4.10
N TRP A 133 9.38 -5.18 -3.49
CA TRP A 133 7.94 -5.25 -3.78
C TRP A 133 7.60 -4.83 -5.21
N VAL A 134 8.23 -3.76 -5.70
CA VAL A 134 8.01 -3.28 -7.08
C VAL A 134 8.52 -4.30 -8.10
N MET A 135 9.73 -4.85 -7.90
CA MET A 135 10.31 -5.89 -8.76
C MET A 135 9.42 -7.13 -8.86
N VAL A 136 8.89 -7.63 -7.74
CA VAL A 136 8.07 -8.85 -7.74
C VAL A 136 6.74 -8.60 -8.47
N ASN A 137 6.11 -7.44 -8.27
CA ASN A 137 4.89 -7.09 -9.02
C ASN A 137 5.17 -6.97 -10.52
N GLU A 138 6.32 -6.42 -10.89
CA GLU A 138 6.73 -6.26 -12.29
C GLU A 138 6.99 -7.59 -12.97
N TYR A 139 7.79 -8.45 -12.33
CA TYR A 139 8.11 -9.77 -12.86
C TYR A 139 6.83 -10.56 -13.15
N VAL A 140 5.85 -10.50 -12.25
CA VAL A 140 4.58 -11.24 -12.39
C VAL A 140 3.68 -10.59 -13.44
N TYR A 141 3.62 -9.26 -13.55
CA TYR A 141 2.89 -8.59 -14.62
C TYR A 141 3.45 -8.97 -16.00
N ILE A 142 4.78 -8.83 -16.16
CA ILE A 142 5.50 -9.17 -17.38
C ILE A 142 5.35 -10.66 -17.71
N TYR A 143 5.48 -11.55 -16.72
CA TYR A 143 5.29 -13.00 -16.91
C TYR A 143 3.87 -13.33 -17.41
N ASN A 144 2.85 -12.66 -16.88
CA ASN A 144 1.46 -12.90 -17.28
C ASN A 144 1.09 -12.30 -18.64
N GLU A 145 1.71 -11.19 -19.06
CA GLU A 145 1.52 -10.65 -20.40
C GLU A 145 2.37 -11.37 -21.46
N LEU A 146 3.64 -11.68 -21.16
CA LEU A 146 4.58 -12.24 -22.13
C LEU A 146 4.46 -13.75 -22.34
N ILE A 147 4.02 -14.57 -21.38
CA ILE A 147 3.92 -16.04 -21.57
C ILE A 147 2.60 -16.47 -22.24
N ASN A 148 1.71 -15.53 -22.55
CA ASN A 148 0.76 -15.75 -23.64
C ASN A 148 1.46 -15.84 -25.01
N GLU A 149 2.72 -15.46 -25.12
CA GLU A 149 3.59 -15.72 -26.27
C GLU A 149 4.75 -16.63 -25.84
N ASN A 150 4.80 -17.82 -26.44
CA ASN A 150 5.80 -18.86 -26.12
C ASN A 150 7.23 -18.40 -26.45
N ASP A 151 8.00 -17.88 -25.49
CA ASP A 151 9.46 -18.01 -25.55
C ASP A 151 10.15 -17.95 -24.17
N MET A 152 11.08 -18.89 -23.98
CA MET A 152 11.75 -19.20 -22.73
C MET A 152 12.78 -18.13 -22.29
N LEU A 153 12.65 -17.74 -21.02
CA LEU A 153 13.68 -17.46 -20.01
C LEU A 153 15.10 -17.03 -20.48
N THR A 154 15.41 -15.78 -20.08
CA THR A 154 16.72 -15.10 -19.91
C THR A 154 17.46 -14.64 -21.17
N PRO A 155 17.79 -13.32 -21.25
CA PRO A 155 18.56 -12.60 -20.24
C PRO A 155 17.88 -11.28 -19.80
N PHE A 156 17.12 -11.29 -18.70
CA PHE A 156 16.33 -10.13 -18.26
C PHE A 156 16.96 -9.35 -17.10
N PHE A 157 17.99 -9.89 -16.45
CA PHE A 157 18.64 -9.23 -15.30
C PHE A 157 19.48 -8.00 -15.69
N ASP A 158 19.96 -7.91 -16.93
CA ASP A 158 20.81 -6.79 -17.38
C ASP A 158 20.01 -5.58 -17.88
N THR A 159 18.78 -5.77 -18.37
CA THR A 159 17.99 -4.69 -18.99
C THR A 159 17.27 -3.80 -17.97
N VAL A 160 16.93 -4.35 -16.79
CA VAL A 160 16.20 -3.63 -15.73
C VAL A 160 17.10 -2.66 -14.95
N LEU A 161 18.43 -2.83 -14.98
CA LEU A 161 19.37 -2.00 -14.20
C LEU A 161 20.23 -1.04 -15.03
N THR A 162 20.25 -1.11 -16.36
CA THR A 162 21.28 -0.40 -17.17
C THR A 162 20.77 0.58 -18.23
N THR A 163 19.46 0.78 -18.41
CA THR A 163 19.01 1.81 -19.37
C THR A 163 18.97 3.20 -18.72
N PRO A 164 19.58 4.25 -19.34
CA PRO A 164 19.57 5.61 -18.80
C PRO A 164 18.17 6.22 -18.67
N HIS A 165 17.15 5.57 -19.25
CA HIS A 165 15.74 5.96 -19.24
C HIS A 165 14.84 4.80 -18.78
N GLY A 166 15.34 3.91 -17.92
CA GLY A 166 14.71 2.66 -17.49
C GLY A 166 13.31 2.79 -16.88
N VAL A 167 12.31 3.01 -17.73
CA VAL A 167 10.90 2.95 -17.36
C VAL A 167 10.34 1.65 -17.89
N CYS A 168 10.11 0.72 -16.99
CA CYS A 168 9.54 -0.57 -17.29
C CYS A 168 8.01 -0.50 -17.56
N ALA A 169 7.44 -1.55 -18.15
CA ALA A 169 6.03 -1.61 -18.52
C ALA A 169 5.09 -1.48 -17.31
N LEU A 170 5.44 -2.06 -16.16
CA LEU A 170 4.69 -1.89 -14.91
C LEU A 170 4.83 -0.46 -14.36
N ALA A 171 6.02 0.14 -14.45
CA ALA A 171 6.19 1.56 -14.13
C ALA A 171 5.35 2.45 -15.05
N ASN A 172 5.13 2.05 -16.31
CA ASN A 172 4.22 2.76 -17.20
C ASN A 172 2.73 2.53 -16.88
N PHE A 173 2.33 1.35 -16.39
CA PHE A 173 0.93 1.03 -16.05
C PHE A 173 0.51 1.54 -14.66
N LEU A 174 1.40 1.40 -13.68
CA LEU A 174 1.16 1.86 -12.32
C LEU A 174 1.45 3.35 -12.22
N ILE A 175 2.64 3.80 -12.67
CA ILE A 175 3.15 5.17 -12.41
C ILE A 175 3.10 6.08 -13.64
N LYS A 176 2.95 5.59 -14.89
CA LYS A 176 2.62 6.45 -16.05
C LYS A 176 1.14 6.42 -16.44
#